data_AF-A0A3S0D073-F1
#
_entry.id   AF-A0A3S0D073-F1
#
_cell.length_a   1.000
_cell.length_b   1.000
_cell.length_c   1.000
_cell.angle_alpha   90.00
_cell.angle_beta   90.00
_cell.angle_gamma   90.00
#
_symmetry.space_group_name_H-M   'P 1'
#
loop_
_entity.id
_entity.type
_entity.pdbx_description
1 polymer ?
#
loop_
_entity_poly.entity_id
_entity_poly.type
_entity_poly.pdbx_seq_one_letter_code
_entity_poly.pdbx_strand_id
1 'polypeptide(L)'
;MTGRVLTRAFSFETRQHSVLGWDLGEGVPRRPAVICAVIVIVWAGLLTLVVGPPSRRTFIFYVAVPGVIAWFGFSPSGLIPRRRRITMWVLRARYILIGHVGVINGGVTRRRHDLLHVRERITLTWWRRTFGSRARDWDPWTPQAAASRPVGPGPTVRIGQGVRVLGFDAMTPLRED
;
A
#
# COMPACT_ATOMS: atom_id res chain seq x y z
N MET A 1 12.53 28.79 -2.54
CA MET A 1 12.89 28.06 -3.78
C MET A 1 11.99 26.84 -3.91
N THR A 2 11.21 26.76 -4.98
CA THR A 2 10.19 25.71 -5.19
C THR A 2 10.66 24.81 -6.34
N GLY A 3 11.33 23.71 -6.00
CA GLY A 3 11.71 22.70 -7.00
C GLY A 3 10.49 21.92 -7.48
N ARG A 4 10.25 21.87 -8.80
CA ARG A 4 9.24 20.99 -9.41
C ARG A 4 9.95 19.92 -10.23
N VAL A 5 9.66 18.67 -9.92
CA VAL A 5 10.14 17.51 -10.68
C VAL A 5 9.25 17.34 -11.91
N LEU A 6 9.82 17.54 -13.10
CA LEU A 6 9.12 17.51 -14.40
C LEU A 6 9.15 16.14 -15.10
N THR A 7 9.79 15.13 -14.50
CA THR A 7 9.88 13.80 -15.10
C THR A 7 8.58 13.02 -14.89
N ARG A 8 7.77 12.94 -15.94
CA ARG A 8 6.60 12.04 -16.00
C ARG A 8 7.11 10.62 -16.24
N ALA A 9 7.02 9.77 -15.23
CA ALA A 9 7.40 8.36 -15.38
C ALA A 9 6.43 7.66 -16.36
N PHE A 10 6.91 7.34 -17.56
CA PHE A 10 6.18 6.50 -18.51
C PHE A 10 6.12 5.07 -17.97
N SER A 11 4.91 4.51 -17.91
CA SER A 11 4.66 3.14 -17.46
C SER A 11 4.02 2.38 -18.62
N PHE A 12 4.78 1.49 -19.23
CA PHE A 12 4.27 0.57 -20.25
C PHE A 12 3.54 -0.58 -19.55
N GLU A 13 2.21 -0.61 -19.65
CA GLU A 13 1.39 -1.66 -19.05
C GLU A 13 1.35 -2.88 -19.98
N THR A 14 1.91 -4.00 -19.52
CA THR A 14 1.87 -5.27 -20.27
C THR A 14 0.46 -5.85 -20.21
N ARG A 15 -0.27 -5.74 -21.31
CA ARG A 15 -1.61 -6.32 -21.50
C ARG A 15 -1.51 -7.75 -22.03
N GLN A 16 -2.48 -8.58 -21.69
CA GLN A 16 -2.64 -9.94 -22.17
C GLN A 16 -3.82 -9.99 -23.13
N HIS A 17 -3.51 -10.14 -24.42
CA HIS A 17 -4.49 -10.11 -25.49
C HIS A 17 -5.18 -11.46 -25.70
N SER A 18 -4.57 -12.56 -25.26
CA SER A 18 -5.17 -13.89 -25.32
C SER A 18 -5.10 -14.63 -23.99
N VAL A 19 -6.20 -15.26 -23.61
CA VAL A 19 -6.29 -16.18 -22.46
C VAL A 19 -6.88 -17.48 -22.98
N LEU A 20 -6.11 -18.57 -22.92
CA LEU A 20 -6.61 -19.92 -23.25
C LEU A 20 -7.25 -20.05 -24.65
N GLY A 21 -6.75 -19.29 -25.64
CA GLY A 21 -7.26 -19.31 -27.03
C GLY A 21 -8.42 -18.35 -27.31
N TRP A 22 -9.01 -17.71 -26.30
CA TRP A 22 -9.93 -16.59 -26.50
C TRP A 22 -9.16 -15.28 -26.66
N ASP A 23 -9.53 -14.51 -27.68
CA ASP A 23 -9.05 -13.15 -27.90
C ASP A 23 -9.86 -12.20 -27.00
N LEU A 24 -9.15 -11.51 -26.11
CA LEU A 24 -9.74 -10.57 -25.15
C LEU A 24 -9.73 -9.14 -25.70
N GLY A 25 -9.45 -8.94 -26.99
CA GLY A 25 -9.49 -7.65 -27.66
C GLY A 25 -8.46 -6.68 -27.10
N GLU A 26 -8.91 -5.68 -26.33
CA GLU A 26 -8.05 -4.65 -25.71
C GLU A 26 -7.02 -5.21 -24.72
N GLY A 27 -7.19 -6.47 -24.32
CA GLY A 27 -6.28 -7.25 -23.49
C GLY A 27 -6.39 -6.91 -22.00
N VAL A 28 -6.41 -7.93 -21.15
CA VAL A 28 -6.48 -7.74 -19.70
C VAL A 28 -5.08 -7.45 -19.17
N PRO A 29 -4.87 -6.41 -18.33
CA PRO A 29 -3.56 -6.17 -17.74
C PRO A 29 -3.07 -7.42 -16.96
N ARG A 30 -1.84 -7.89 -17.22
CA ARG A 30 -1.34 -9.20 -16.71
C ARG A 30 -1.29 -9.26 -15.18
N ARG A 31 -0.74 -8.23 -14.55
CA ARG A 31 -0.57 -8.16 -13.09
C ARG A 31 -1.89 -8.27 -12.32
N PRO A 32 -2.93 -7.48 -12.63
CA PRO A 32 -4.23 -7.65 -11.97
C PRO A 32 -4.89 -8.99 -12.30
N ALA A 33 -4.74 -9.52 -13.51
CA ALA A 33 -5.29 -10.84 -13.86
C ALA A 33 -4.72 -11.95 -12.97
N VAL A 34 -3.40 -12.00 -12.79
CA VAL A 34 -2.74 -12.97 -11.91
C VAL A 34 -3.24 -12.83 -10.46
N ILE A 35 -3.35 -11.60 -9.97
CA ILE A 35 -3.83 -11.34 -8.61
C ILE A 35 -5.30 -11.75 -8.46
N CYS A 36 -6.16 -11.48 -9.45
CA CYS A 36 -7.55 -11.98 -9.48
C CYS A 36 -7.59 -13.51 -9.40
N ALA A 37 -6.79 -14.19 -10.21
CA ALA A 37 -6.74 -15.66 -10.23
C ALA A 37 -6.36 -16.22 -8.85
N VAL A 38 -5.33 -15.64 -8.21
CA VAL A 38 -4.93 -16.03 -6.84
C VAL A 38 -6.07 -15.80 -5.84
N ILE A 39 -6.77 -14.66 -5.90
CA ILE A 39 -7.90 -14.37 -5.01
C ILE A 39 -9.02 -15.41 -5.19
N VAL A 40 -9.37 -15.73 -6.44
CA VAL A 40 -10.42 -16.72 -6.75
C VAL A 40 -10.02 -18.10 -6.22
N ILE A 41 -8.79 -18.55 -6.44
CA ILE A 41 -8.30 -19.86 -5.99
C ILE A 41 -8.32 -19.94 -4.45
N VAL A 42 -7.77 -18.93 -3.77
CA VAL A 42 -7.73 -18.88 -2.31
C VAL A 42 -9.13 -18.84 -1.72
N TRP A 43 -10.02 -18.03 -2.30
CA TRP A 43 -11.41 -17.93 -1.86
C TRP A 43 -12.17 -19.23 -2.07
N ALA A 44 -12.09 -19.81 -3.26
CA ALA A 44 -12.75 -21.07 -3.57
C ALA A 44 -12.25 -22.19 -2.67
N GLY A 45 -10.93 -22.32 -2.46
CA GLY A 45 -10.36 -23.31 -1.54
C GLY A 45 -10.87 -23.14 -0.11
N LEU A 46 -10.90 -21.92 0.41
CA LEU A 46 -11.39 -21.64 1.75
C LEU A 46 -12.90 -21.93 1.88
N LEU A 47 -13.70 -21.55 0.89
CA LEU A 47 -15.13 -21.79 0.89
C LEU A 47 -15.44 -23.29 0.75
N THR A 48 -14.65 -24.03 -0.03
CA THR A 48 -14.76 -25.49 -0.12
C THR A 48 -14.42 -26.18 1.19
N LEU A 49 -13.44 -25.68 1.95
CA LEU A 49 -13.12 -26.22 3.28
C LEU A 49 -14.24 -26.01 4.30
N VAL A 50 -14.99 -24.90 4.21
CA VAL A 50 -16.03 -24.55 5.19
C VAL A 50 -17.41 -25.08 4.80
N VAL A 51 -17.78 -24.99 3.53
CA VAL A 51 -19.13 -25.25 3.02
C VAL A 51 -19.19 -26.52 2.17
N GLY A 52 -18.04 -27.02 1.71
CA GLY A 52 -17.96 -28.11 0.73
C GLY A 52 -17.97 -27.61 -0.71
N PRO A 53 -17.85 -28.53 -1.68
CA PRO A 53 -17.66 -28.21 -3.10
C PRO A 53 -18.80 -27.37 -3.69
N PRO A 54 -18.53 -26.63 -4.79
CA PRO A 54 -19.53 -25.74 -5.38
C PRO A 54 -20.75 -26.52 -5.89
N SER A 55 -21.91 -26.25 -5.28
CA SER A 55 -23.22 -26.71 -5.71
C SER A 55 -23.92 -25.64 -6.54
N ARG A 56 -24.99 -25.99 -7.26
CA ARG A 56 -25.74 -25.04 -8.10
C ARG A 56 -26.24 -23.79 -7.34
N ARG A 57 -26.52 -23.92 -6.04
CA ARG A 57 -26.95 -22.80 -5.16
C ARG A 57 -25.77 -21.99 -4.62
N THR A 58 -24.65 -22.63 -4.31
CA THR A 58 -23.50 -21.95 -3.70
C THR A 58 -22.55 -21.34 -4.73
N PHE A 59 -22.62 -21.77 -5.99
CA PHE A 59 -21.76 -21.32 -7.09
C PHE A 59 -21.68 -19.79 -7.21
N ILE A 60 -22.79 -19.08 -6.99
CA ILE A 60 -22.79 -17.62 -7.06
C ILE A 60 -21.86 -16.99 -6.02
N PHE A 61 -21.73 -17.57 -4.82
CA PHE A 61 -20.81 -17.07 -3.79
C PHE A 61 -19.34 -17.36 -4.11
N TYR A 62 -19.08 -18.43 -4.87
CA TYR A 62 -17.74 -18.76 -5.34
C TYR A 62 -17.20 -17.75 -6.35
N VAL A 63 -18.08 -17.16 -7.16
CA VAL A 63 -17.68 -16.24 -8.25
C VAL A 63 -17.93 -14.77 -7.88
N ALA A 64 -19.11 -14.46 -7.34
CA ALA A 64 -19.53 -13.08 -7.09
C ALA A 64 -18.66 -12.39 -6.04
N VAL A 65 -18.33 -13.08 -4.93
CA VAL A 65 -17.53 -12.46 -3.86
C VAL A 65 -16.11 -12.13 -4.34
N PRO A 66 -15.35 -13.06 -4.97
CA PRO A 66 -14.06 -12.72 -5.56
C PRO A 66 -14.16 -11.65 -6.66
N GLY A 67 -15.22 -11.69 -7.47
CA GLY A 67 -15.45 -10.69 -8.51
C GLY A 67 -15.61 -9.28 -7.94
N VAL A 68 -16.41 -9.12 -6.89
CA VAL A 68 -16.59 -7.85 -6.18
C VAL A 68 -15.29 -7.40 -5.52
N ILE A 69 -14.55 -8.31 -4.88
CA ILE A 69 -13.25 -8.02 -4.25
C ILE A 69 -12.25 -7.52 -5.31
N ALA A 70 -12.19 -8.17 -6.47
CA ALA A 70 -11.33 -7.77 -7.56
C ALA A 70 -11.71 -6.39 -8.11
N TRP A 71 -12.99 -6.19 -8.46
CA TRP A 71 -13.50 -4.93 -8.97
C TRP A 71 -13.18 -3.76 -8.02
N PHE A 72 -13.48 -3.94 -6.74
CA PHE A 72 -13.24 -2.91 -5.72
C PHE A 72 -11.75 -2.75 -5.39
N GLY A 73 -10.99 -3.84 -5.38
CA GLY A 73 -9.56 -3.83 -5.08
C GLY A 73 -8.72 -3.14 -6.15
N PHE A 74 -9.09 -3.29 -7.43
CA PHE A 74 -8.39 -2.65 -8.55
C PHE A 74 -8.83 -1.22 -8.83
N SER A 75 -9.93 -0.78 -8.23
CA SER A 75 -10.35 0.62 -8.28
C SER A 75 -9.25 1.54 -7.70
N PRO A 76 -9.08 2.75 -8.26
CA PRO A 76 -8.17 3.76 -7.70
C PRO A 76 -8.47 4.03 -6.23
N SER A 77 -7.42 4.22 -5.43
CA SER A 77 -7.60 4.64 -4.03
C SER A 77 -7.91 6.13 -3.96
N GLY A 78 -8.92 6.51 -3.17
CA GLY A 78 -9.26 7.92 -2.97
C GLY A 78 -8.23 8.69 -2.13
N LEU A 79 -7.37 7.97 -1.40
CA LEU A 79 -6.31 8.53 -0.55
C LEU A 79 -5.04 8.87 -1.35
N ILE A 80 -4.62 7.97 -2.24
CA ILE A 80 -3.42 8.13 -3.05
C ILE A 80 -3.80 7.77 -4.50
N PRO A 81 -4.01 8.76 -5.38
CA PRO A 81 -4.49 8.53 -6.74
C PRO A 81 -3.63 7.56 -7.56
N ARG A 82 -2.33 7.47 -7.23
CA ARG A 82 -1.35 6.61 -7.90
C ARG A 82 -1.38 5.13 -7.45
N ARG A 83 -2.09 4.78 -6.37
CA ARG A 83 -2.11 3.41 -5.81
C ARG A 83 -3.50 2.79 -5.92
N ARG A 84 -3.53 1.49 -6.25
CA ARG A 84 -4.76 0.67 -6.24
C ARG A 84 -5.12 0.30 -4.80
N ARG A 85 -6.42 0.14 -4.49
CA ARG A 85 -6.89 -0.19 -3.13
C ARG A 85 -6.30 -1.50 -2.61
N ILE A 86 -6.14 -2.50 -3.47
CA ILE A 86 -5.54 -3.78 -3.12
C ILE A 86 -4.11 -3.65 -2.57
N THR A 87 -3.32 -2.72 -3.10
CA THR A 87 -1.96 -2.47 -2.60
C THR A 87 -2.01 -1.90 -1.19
N MET A 88 -2.96 -1.00 -0.92
CA MET A 88 -3.18 -0.44 0.42
C MET A 88 -3.63 -1.54 1.39
N TRP A 89 -4.47 -2.47 0.96
CA TRP A 89 -4.90 -3.61 1.76
C TRP A 89 -3.73 -4.53 2.10
N VAL A 90 -2.88 -4.87 1.13
CA VAL A 90 -1.69 -5.70 1.35
C VAL A 90 -0.70 -5.01 2.30
N LEU A 91 -0.42 -3.73 2.10
CA LEU A 91 0.44 -2.96 3.01
C LEU A 91 -0.15 -2.91 4.42
N ARG A 92 -1.46 -2.81 4.55
CA ARG A 92 -2.16 -2.84 5.83
C ARG A 92 -2.07 -4.21 6.50
N ALA A 93 -2.32 -5.29 5.75
CA ALA A 93 -2.19 -6.65 6.25
C ALA A 93 -0.75 -6.91 6.72
N ARG A 94 0.24 -6.51 5.91
CA ARG A 94 1.66 -6.56 6.27
C ARG A 94 1.94 -5.77 7.55
N TYR A 95 1.39 -4.56 7.68
CA TYR A 95 1.55 -3.74 8.89
C TYR A 95 0.96 -4.42 10.13
N ILE A 96 -0.20 -5.06 10.02
CA ILE A 96 -0.83 -5.76 11.14
C ILE A 96 0.03 -6.97 11.56
N LEU A 97 0.45 -7.79 10.58
CA LEU A 97 1.18 -9.04 10.79
C LEU A 97 2.63 -8.83 11.24
N ILE A 98 3.42 -8.08 10.46
CA ILE A 98 4.85 -7.87 10.72
C ILE A 98 5.06 -6.77 11.77
N GLY A 99 4.21 -5.74 11.75
CA GLY A 99 4.32 -4.61 12.65
C GLY A 99 5.11 -3.43 12.13
N HIS A 100 5.06 -2.38 12.94
CA HIS A 100 5.84 -1.17 12.77
C HIS A 100 7.10 -1.28 13.61
N VAL A 101 8.25 -0.95 13.03
CA VAL A 101 9.48 -0.68 13.78
C VAL A 101 9.57 0.82 14.04
N GLY A 102 9.39 1.26 15.28
CA GLY A 102 9.41 2.69 15.62
C GLY A 102 10.75 3.33 15.25
N VAL A 103 10.72 4.57 14.80
CA VAL A 103 11.94 5.38 14.66
C VAL A 103 11.89 6.42 15.77
N ILE A 104 12.76 6.27 16.77
CA ILE A 104 12.88 7.19 17.92
C ILE A 104 14.26 7.81 17.82
N ASN A 105 14.34 9.14 17.84
CA ASN A 105 15.59 9.88 17.66
C ASN A 105 16.41 9.34 16.48
N GLY A 106 15.84 9.32 15.26
CA GLY A 106 16.54 8.88 14.05
C GLY A 106 17.01 7.42 14.01
N GLY A 107 16.83 6.66 15.09
CA GLY A 107 17.23 5.27 15.23
C GLY A 107 16.05 4.32 15.16
N VAL A 108 16.25 3.18 14.50
CA VAL A 108 15.27 2.10 14.44
C VAL A 108 15.28 1.36 15.78
N THR A 109 14.21 1.48 16.58
CA THR A 109 14.11 0.74 17.85
C THR A 109 13.53 -0.66 17.64
N ARG A 110 14.16 -1.67 18.26
CA ARG A 110 13.66 -3.05 18.29
C ARG A 110 13.18 -3.47 19.69
N ARG A 111 13.10 -2.53 20.63
CA ARG A 111 12.66 -2.83 22.00
C ARG A 111 11.17 -3.17 22.00
N ARG A 112 10.79 -4.25 22.70
CA ARG A 112 9.40 -4.74 22.70
C ARG A 112 8.38 -3.70 23.16
N HIS A 113 8.72 -2.83 24.11
CA HIS A 113 7.83 -1.79 24.64
C HIS A 113 7.61 -0.62 23.67
N ASP A 114 8.56 -0.37 22.76
CA ASP A 114 8.43 0.67 21.74
C ASP A 114 7.63 0.19 20.51
N LEU A 115 7.39 -1.12 20.40
CA LEU A 115 6.57 -1.68 19.34
C LEU A 115 5.08 -1.49 19.67
N LEU A 116 4.29 -1.10 18.67
CA LEU A 116 2.84 -1.08 18.80
C LEU A 116 2.32 -2.50 19.01
N HIS A 117 1.41 -2.70 19.97
CA HIS A 117 0.77 -3.99 20.17
C HIS A 117 -0.19 -4.29 19.02
N VAL A 118 -0.41 -5.58 18.72
CA VAL A 118 -1.30 -6.01 17.63
C VAL A 118 -2.70 -5.39 17.78
N ARG A 119 -3.22 -5.28 19.00
CA ARG A 119 -4.53 -4.66 19.27
C ARG A 119 -4.61 -3.20 18.84
N GLU A 120 -3.53 -2.44 19.04
CA GLU A 120 -3.47 -1.03 18.65
C GLU A 120 -3.27 -0.88 17.13
N ARG A 121 -2.59 -1.85 16.52
CA ARG A 121 -2.46 -1.92 15.07
C ARG A 121 -3.80 -2.17 14.41
N ILE A 122 -4.71 -2.94 15.02
CA ILE A 122 -6.04 -3.25 14.49
C ILE A 122 -7.02 -2.16 14.90
N THR A 123 -6.86 -0.98 14.30
CA THR A 123 -7.79 0.15 14.52
C THR A 123 -8.88 0.17 13.45
N LEU A 124 -10.16 0.30 13.87
CA LEU A 124 -11.31 0.50 12.97
C LEU A 124 -11.26 1.81 12.18
N THR A 125 -10.43 2.75 12.62
CA THR A 125 -10.23 4.05 11.95
C THR A 125 -9.78 3.87 10.50
N TRP A 126 -8.98 2.84 10.21
CA TRP A 126 -8.59 2.51 8.84
C TRP A 126 -9.78 2.09 7.96
N TRP A 127 -10.74 1.34 8.50
CA TRP A 127 -11.95 0.94 7.78
C TRP A 127 -12.78 2.19 7.43
N ARG A 128 -12.99 3.08 8.41
CA ARG A 128 -13.65 4.36 8.19
C ARG A 128 -12.92 5.25 7.18
N ARG A 129 -11.58 5.20 7.10
CA ARG A 129 -10.81 5.94 6.08
C ARG A 129 -10.86 5.32 4.70
N THR A 130 -10.94 3.99 4.61
CA THR A 130 -10.94 3.27 3.33
C THR A 130 -12.31 3.33 2.67
N PHE A 131 -13.38 3.31 3.46
CA PHE A 131 -14.76 3.23 3.00
C PHE A 131 -15.59 4.50 3.28
N GLY A 132 -15.11 5.43 4.11
CA GLY A 132 -15.83 6.66 4.45
C GLY A 132 -15.58 7.81 3.47
N SER A 133 -16.57 8.69 3.33
CA SER A 133 -16.53 9.87 2.46
C SER A 133 -15.46 10.90 2.82
N ARG A 134 -15.00 10.91 4.09
CA ARG A 134 -13.94 11.81 4.62
C ARG A 134 -12.50 11.34 4.32
N ALA A 135 -12.30 10.36 3.45
CA ALA A 135 -10.96 9.94 3.04
C ALA A 135 -10.12 11.08 2.44
N ARG A 136 -10.77 12.08 1.82
CA ARG A 136 -10.10 13.22 1.18
C ARG A 136 -9.53 14.25 2.16
N ASP A 137 -10.05 14.32 3.38
CA ASP A 137 -9.63 15.30 4.39
C ASP A 137 -8.50 14.74 5.28
N TRP A 138 -7.86 13.66 4.85
CA TRP A 138 -6.80 13.00 5.60
C TRP A 138 -5.51 13.83 5.55
N ASP A 139 -5.24 14.56 6.61
CA ASP A 139 -3.94 15.19 6.83
C ASP A 139 -3.04 14.26 7.66
N PRO A 140 -1.94 13.70 7.09
CA PRO A 140 -1.01 12.87 7.84
C PRO A 140 -0.30 13.60 8.99
N TRP A 141 -0.35 14.93 9.02
CA TRP A 141 0.28 15.76 10.04
C TRP A 141 -0.68 16.16 11.16
N THR A 142 -1.99 15.89 11.03
CA THR A 142 -2.90 16.11 12.15
C THR A 142 -2.56 15.13 13.27
N PRO A 143 -2.18 15.63 14.47
CA PRO A 143 -1.93 14.76 15.60
C PRO A 143 -3.20 14.00 15.90
N GLN A 144 -3.22 12.71 15.59
CA GLN A 144 -4.25 11.87 16.13
C GLN A 144 -4.09 11.86 17.64
N ALA A 145 -5.22 11.86 18.35
CA ALA A 145 -5.29 11.53 19.77
C ALA A 145 -4.88 10.05 20.00
N ALA A 146 -3.75 9.65 19.44
CA ALA A 146 -3.01 8.47 19.83
C ALA A 146 -2.57 8.76 21.26
N ALA A 147 -3.03 7.91 22.19
CA ALA A 147 -2.63 7.95 23.58
C ALA A 147 -1.12 8.26 23.66
N SER A 148 -0.78 9.36 24.35
CA SER A 148 0.60 9.76 24.57
C SER A 148 1.33 8.59 25.25
N ARG A 149 2.19 7.93 24.49
CA ARG A 149 3.03 6.86 25.03
C ARG A 149 4.28 7.48 25.63
N PRO A 150 4.65 7.13 26.86
CA PRO A 150 5.97 7.48 27.37
C PRO A 150 7.01 6.76 26.49
N VAL A 151 7.73 7.53 25.68
CA VAL A 151 8.83 7.03 24.87
C VAL A 151 10.10 7.14 25.70
N GLY A 152 10.83 6.04 25.89
CA GLY A 152 12.10 6.07 26.61
C GLY A 152 13.12 6.96 25.90
N PRO A 153 14.18 7.42 26.59
CA PRO A 153 15.24 8.19 25.95
C PRO A 153 15.85 7.36 24.81
N GLY A 154 15.57 7.78 23.57
CA GLY A 154 16.12 7.16 22.37
C GLY A 154 17.63 7.40 22.27
N PRO A 155 18.33 6.66 21.39
CA PRO A 155 19.75 6.86 21.18
C PRO A 155 20.06 8.32 20.79
N THR A 156 21.18 8.86 21.27
CA THR A 156 21.63 10.20 20.91
C THR A 156 22.04 10.23 19.44
N VAL A 157 21.39 11.05 18.63
CA VAL A 157 21.80 11.29 17.24
C VAL A 157 22.80 12.44 17.21
N ARG A 158 24.03 12.17 16.77
CA ARG A 158 24.93 13.23 16.32
C ARG A 158 24.62 13.52 14.86
N ILE A 159 24.00 14.66 14.60
CA ILE A 159 23.79 15.14 13.25
C ILE A 159 25.11 15.75 12.78
N GLY A 160 25.85 15.01 11.95
CA GLY A 160 27.01 15.54 11.24
C GLY A 160 26.55 16.37 10.06
N GLN A 161 26.31 17.66 10.27
CA GLN A 161 26.04 18.61 9.17
C GLN A 161 27.35 19.25 8.74
N GLY A 162 27.81 18.91 7.53
CA GLY A 162 28.89 19.59 6.84
C GLY A 162 28.31 20.50 5.76
N VAL A 163 28.61 21.80 5.84
CA VAL A 163 28.30 22.75 4.75
C VAL A 163 29.44 22.69 3.75
N ARG A 164 29.19 22.19 2.54
CA ARG A 164 30.13 22.27 1.43
C ARG A 164 29.77 23.48 0.58
N VAL A 165 30.57 24.53 0.66
CA VAL A 165 30.45 25.69 -0.24
C VAL A 165 31.06 25.29 -1.57
N LEU A 166 30.23 25.18 -2.61
CA LEU A 166 30.69 24.97 -3.99
C LEU A 166 31.02 26.34 -4.58
N GLY A 167 32.30 26.58 -4.86
CA GLY A 167 32.77 27.77 -5.57
C GLY A 167 32.28 27.78 -7.02
N PHE A 168 32.33 28.96 -7.64
CA PHE A 168 31.83 29.20 -9.00
C PHE A 168 32.45 28.25 -10.05
N ASP A 169 33.72 27.90 -9.89
CA ASP A 169 34.45 26.97 -10.77
C ASP A 169 33.87 25.54 -10.77
N ALA A 170 33.23 25.12 -9.68
CA ALA A 170 32.58 23.82 -9.58
C ALA A 170 31.19 23.77 -10.24
N MET A 171 30.66 24.93 -10.68
CA MET A 171 29.35 25.02 -11.37
C MET A 171 29.48 25.01 -12.89
N THR A 172 30.65 25.35 -13.44
CA THR A 172 30.93 25.38 -14.89
C THR A 172 30.62 24.05 -15.61
N PRO A 173 31.03 22.87 -15.12
CA PRO A 173 30.73 21.61 -15.80
C PRO A 173 29.26 21.17 -15.72
N LEU A 174 28.41 21.84 -14.93
CA LEU A 174 26.96 21.55 -14.85
C LEU A 174 26.12 22.40 -15.79
N ARG A 175 26.74 23.34 -16.52
CA ARG A 175 26.08 24.28 -17.43
C ARG A 175 26.16 23.86 -18.90
N GLU A 176 27.07 22.95 -19.24
CA GLU A 176 27.37 22.54 -20.61
C GLU A 176 26.78 21.16 -20.99
N ASP A 177 26.05 20.52 -20.07
CA ASP A 177 25.20 19.33 -20.31
C ASP A 177 23.70 19.71 -20.35
#